data_AF-A0A0F9H6U5-F1
#
_entry.id   AF-A0A0F9H6U5-F1
#
_cell.length_a   1.000
_cell.length_b   1.000
_cell.length_c   1.000
_cell.angle_alpha   90.00
_cell.angle_beta   90.00
_cell.angle_gamma   90.00
#
_symmetry.space_group_name_H-M   'P 1'
#
loop_
_entity.id
_entity.type
_entity.pdbx_description
1 polymer ?
#
loop_
_entity_poly.entity_id
_entity_poly.type
_entity_poly.pdbx_seq_one_letter_code
_entity_poly.pdbx_strand_id
1 'polypeptide(L)'
;MATKEMSVRKSLAVNWQTYLGRGIIAVLFGLAAIGWPNITVLALYILMGIYLLVTGAIVLGASYNAYRSKQMWGPYLLEALGAVALGILVFALPDITSRTLLLFFSIWLIGVGLMKAVLAMRYREQVEGEWLLVITGGLQVLIGAFIVAFPR
;
A
#
# COMPACT_ATOMS: atom_id res chain seq x y z
N MET A 1 9.15 -21.04 -29.31
CA MET A 1 7.99 -20.37 -28.68
C MET A 1 7.09 -21.33 -27.90
N ALA A 2 6.67 -22.47 -28.48
CA ALA A 2 5.78 -23.46 -27.83
C ALA A 2 6.26 -24.03 -26.47
N THR A 3 7.58 -24.10 -26.22
CA THR A 3 8.13 -24.60 -24.95
C THR A 3 7.95 -23.62 -23.78
N LYS A 4 7.85 -22.31 -24.04
CA LYS A 4 7.68 -21.27 -23.02
C LYS A 4 6.23 -21.20 -22.53
N GLU A 5 5.26 -21.42 -23.41
CA GLU A 5 3.84 -21.47 -23.03
C GLU A 5 3.49 -22.70 -22.19
N MET A 6 4.08 -23.86 -22.49
CA MET A 6 3.88 -25.09 -21.69
C MET A 6 4.44 -24.97 -20.27
N SER A 7 5.55 -24.25 -20.06
CA SER A 7 6.11 -24.06 -18.71
C SER A 7 5.27 -23.08 -17.88
N VAL A 8 4.76 -22.01 -18.49
CA VAL A 8 3.86 -21.04 -17.83
C VAL A 8 2.54 -21.71 -17.42
N ARG A 9 1.92 -22.50 -18.31
CA ARG A 9 0.68 -23.23 -17.97
C ARG A 9 0.89 -24.26 -16.86
N LYS A 10 2.02 -24.97 -16.82
CA LYS A 10 2.37 -25.86 -15.71
C LYS A 10 2.62 -25.12 -14.40
N SER A 11 3.26 -23.95 -14.44
CA SER A 11 3.51 -23.13 -13.24
C SER A 11 2.21 -22.56 -12.64
N LEU A 12 1.27 -22.14 -13.50
CA LEU A 12 -0.07 -21.72 -13.09
C LEU A 12 -0.88 -22.90 -12.55
N ALA A 13 -0.86 -24.06 -13.21
CA ALA A 13 -1.60 -25.26 -12.77
C ALA A 13 -1.07 -25.89 -11.46
N VAL A 14 0.17 -25.60 -11.07
CA VAL A 14 0.74 -26.03 -9.78
C VAL A 14 0.39 -25.03 -8.66
N ASN A 15 0.26 -23.73 -8.97
CA ASN A 15 0.07 -22.68 -7.96
C ASN A 15 -1.29 -21.97 -8.01
N TRP A 16 -2.22 -22.38 -8.89
CA TRP A 16 -3.54 -21.73 -9.04
C TRP A 16 -4.32 -21.72 -7.74
N GLN A 17 -4.19 -22.77 -6.92
CA GLN A 17 -4.78 -22.84 -5.58
C GLN A 17 -4.27 -21.72 -4.67
N THR A 18 -2.98 -21.39 -4.75
CA THR A 18 -2.38 -20.27 -4.03
C THR A 18 -2.94 -18.94 -4.50
N TYR A 19 -3.11 -18.73 -5.80
CA TYR A 19 -3.69 -17.50 -6.34
C TYR A 19 -5.19 -17.37 -5.99
N LEU A 20 -5.95 -18.45 -6.11
CA LEU A 20 -7.38 -18.49 -5.75
C LEU A 20 -7.57 -18.27 -4.24
N GLY A 21 -6.75 -18.95 -3.42
CA GLY A 21 -6.74 -18.76 -1.96
C GLY A 21 -6.41 -17.34 -1.55
N ARG A 22 -5.40 -16.72 -2.18
CA ARG A 22 -5.09 -15.28 -1.95
C ARG A 22 -6.25 -14.38 -2.33
N GLY A 23 -6.95 -14.67 -3.44
CA GLY A 23 -8.14 -13.92 -3.86
C GLY A 23 -9.28 -14.03 -2.86
N ILE A 24 -9.60 -15.24 -2.39
CA ILE A 24 -10.64 -15.48 -1.38
C ILE A 24 -10.30 -14.75 -0.07
N ILE A 25 -9.06 -14.89 0.40
CA ILE A 25 -8.59 -14.20 1.62
C ILE A 25 -8.71 -12.69 1.46
N ALA A 26 -8.32 -12.13 0.31
CA ALA A 26 -8.42 -10.70 0.04
C ALA A 26 -9.88 -10.21 0.01
N VAL A 27 -10.81 -10.98 -0.56
CA VAL A 27 -12.24 -10.65 -0.57
C VAL A 27 -12.82 -10.68 0.83
N LEU A 28 -12.53 -11.73 1.61
CA LEU A 28 -12.97 -11.83 3.01
C LEU A 28 -12.42 -10.68 3.85
N PHE A 29 -11.15 -10.32 3.66
CA PHE A 29 -10.54 -9.16 4.31
C PHE A 29 -11.24 -7.86 3.91
N GLY A 30 -11.55 -7.67 2.62
CA GLY A 30 -12.29 -6.52 2.13
C GLY A 30 -13.70 -6.42 2.74
N LEU A 31 -14.43 -7.54 2.81
CA LEU A 31 -15.75 -7.60 3.42
C LEU A 31 -15.69 -7.32 4.94
N ALA A 32 -14.71 -7.87 5.65
CA ALA A 32 -14.50 -7.59 7.05
C ALA A 32 -14.16 -6.11 7.30
N ALA A 33 -13.35 -5.51 6.43
CA ALA A 33 -13.03 -4.08 6.49
C ALA A 33 -14.25 -3.19 6.26
N ILE A 34 -15.16 -3.57 5.36
CA ILE A 34 -16.44 -2.86 5.13
C ILE A 34 -17.40 -3.05 6.31
N GLY A 35 -17.41 -4.23 6.94
CA GLY A 35 -18.27 -4.55 8.09
C GLY A 35 -17.84 -3.85 9.39
N TRP A 36 -16.55 -3.57 9.55
CA TRP A 36 -15.99 -2.93 10.75
C TRP A 36 -15.03 -1.77 10.43
N PRO A 37 -15.50 -0.71 9.76
CA PRO A 37 -14.65 0.38 9.33
C PRO A 37 -13.92 1.05 10.50
N ASN A 38 -14.62 1.23 11.63
CA ASN A 38 -14.03 1.83 12.83
C ASN A 38 -12.89 0.97 13.41
N ILE A 39 -13.06 -0.36 13.48
CA ILE A 39 -12.04 -1.25 14.06
C ILE A 39 -10.84 -1.37 13.12
N THR A 40 -11.08 -1.44 11.80
CA THR A 40 -10.00 -1.50 10.81
C THR A 40 -9.17 -0.22 10.83
N VAL A 41 -9.81 0.95 10.87
CA VAL A 41 -9.11 2.24 11.00
C VAL A 41 -8.38 2.31 12.34
N LEU A 42 -9.01 1.82 13.42
CA LEU A 42 -8.40 1.76 14.76
C LEU A 42 -7.10 0.94 14.74
N ALA A 43 -7.14 -0.27 14.17
CA ALA A 43 -5.97 -1.13 14.07
C ALA A 43 -4.85 -0.48 13.22
N LEU A 44 -5.22 0.17 12.11
CA LEU A 44 -4.26 0.82 11.22
C LEU A 44 -3.51 1.98 11.90
N TYR A 45 -4.18 2.86 12.66
CA TYR A 45 -3.46 3.95 13.33
C TYR A 45 -2.55 3.43 14.45
N ILE A 46 -2.98 2.42 15.22
CA ILE A 46 -2.15 1.84 16.28
C ILE A 46 -0.88 1.25 15.68
N LEU A 47 -1.03 0.43 14.64
CA LEU A 47 0.11 -0.17 13.95
C LEU A 47 1.04 0.88 13.35
N MET A 48 0.48 1.92 12.72
CA MET A 48 1.27 3.01 12.15
C MET A 48 2.03 3.81 13.22
N GLY A 49 1.37 4.13 14.33
CA GLY A 49 1.99 4.84 15.45
C GLY A 49 3.13 4.02 16.08
N ILE A 50 2.90 2.74 16.33
CA ILE A 50 3.96 1.83 16.82
C ILE A 50 5.12 1.75 15.82
N TYR A 51 4.81 1.58 14.53
CA TYR A 51 5.83 1.51 13.47
C TYR A 51 6.70 2.78 13.42
N LEU A 52 6.10 3.97 13.51
CA LEU A 52 6.82 5.24 13.52
C LEU A 52 7.68 5.42 14.76
N LEU A 53 7.19 5.01 15.94
CA LEU A 53 7.98 5.04 17.18
C LEU A 53 9.17 4.09 17.13
N VAL A 54 8.96 2.86 16.63
CA VAL A 54 10.04 1.87 16.47
C VAL A 54 11.06 2.36 15.46
N THR A 55 10.62 2.90 14.32
CA THR A 55 11.50 3.51 13.31
C THR A 55 12.31 4.65 13.93
N GLY A 56 11.67 5.56 14.66
CA GLY A 56 12.34 6.64 15.37
C GLY A 56 13.41 6.12 16.33
N ALA A 57 13.11 5.09 17.13
CA ALA A 57 14.06 4.48 18.06
C ALA A 57 15.27 3.83 17.35
N ILE A 58 15.04 3.12 16.23
CA ILE A 58 16.10 2.51 15.43
C ILE A 58 17.02 3.59 14.85
N VAL A 59 16.43 4.64 14.25
CA VAL A 59 17.18 5.73 13.62
C VAL A 59 17.92 6.57 14.66
N LEU A 60 17.38 6.73 15.88
CA LEU A 60 18.11 7.32 17.01
C LEU A 60 19.39 6.52 17.33
N GLY A 61 19.28 5.19 17.37
CA GLY A 61 20.45 4.32 17.54
C GLY A 61 21.47 4.47 16.41
N ALA A 62 20.99 4.57 15.17
CA ALA A 62 21.85 4.83 14.01
C ALA A 62 22.53 6.22 14.09
N SER A 63 21.82 7.26 14.53
CA SER A 63 22.37 8.60 14.76
C SER A 63 23.47 8.59 15.83
N TYR A 64 23.27 7.85 16.92
CA TYR A 64 24.29 7.71 17.97
C TYR A 64 25.55 7.01 17.46
N ASN A 65 25.38 5.95 16.66
CA ASN A 65 26.50 5.27 16.01
C ASN A 65 27.22 6.17 14.99
N ALA A 66 26.48 6.93 14.18
CA ALA A 66 27.05 7.89 13.23
C ALA A 66 27.85 9.01 13.92
N TYR A 67 27.37 9.50 15.07
CA TYR A 67 28.08 10.46 15.91
C TYR A 67 29.41 9.88 16.42
N ARG A 68 29.40 8.65 16.93
CA ARG A 68 30.61 7.91 17.36
C ARG A 68 31.62 7.71 16.23
N SER A 69 31.14 7.46 15.02
CA SER A 69 31.98 7.22 13.83
C SER A 69 32.41 8.49 13.08
N LYS A 70 32.17 9.68 13.64
CA LYS A 70 32.44 11.00 13.00
C LYS A 70 31.82 11.16 11.60
N GLN A 71 30.72 10.47 11.33
CA GLN A 71 29.96 10.61 10.09
C GLN A 71 28.89 11.72 10.24
N MET A 72 28.19 12.04 9.14
CA MET A 72 27.10 13.02 9.14
C MET A 72 25.89 12.48 9.93
N TRP A 73 25.80 12.82 11.21
CA TRP A 73 24.75 12.37 12.12
C TRP A 73 23.48 13.24 12.07
N GLY A 74 23.60 14.48 11.60
CA GLY A 74 22.51 15.47 11.55
C GLY A 74 21.24 14.98 10.84
N PRO A 75 21.32 14.37 9.64
CA PRO A 75 20.15 13.85 8.94
C PRO A 75 19.43 12.73 9.71
N TYR A 76 20.18 11.81 10.31
CA TYR A 76 19.61 10.71 11.10
C TYR A 76 18.88 11.23 12.34
N LEU A 77 19.44 12.23 13.03
CA LEU A 77 18.74 12.81 14.18
C LEU A 77 17.44 13.51 13.77
N LEU A 78 17.44 14.23 12.65
CA LEU A 78 16.25 14.89 12.13
C LEU A 78 15.17 13.87 11.73
N GLU A 79 15.57 12.79 11.05
CA GLU A 79 14.68 11.68 10.68
C GLU A 79 14.08 11.00 11.91
N ALA A 80 14.91 10.71 12.93
CA ALA A 80 14.47 10.15 14.19
C ALA A 80 13.44 11.03 14.91
N LEU A 81 13.75 12.33 15.07
CA LEU A 81 12.84 13.28 15.70
C LEU A 81 11.55 13.43 14.89
N GLY A 82 11.65 13.46 13.56
CA GLY A 82 10.51 13.48 12.66
C GLY A 82 9.62 12.25 12.83
N ALA A 83 10.20 11.05 12.84
CA ALA A 83 9.46 9.80 13.02
C ALA A 83 8.76 9.72 14.38
N VAL A 84 9.44 10.12 15.47
CA VAL A 84 8.82 10.16 16.81
C VAL A 84 7.71 11.20 16.87
N ALA A 85 7.94 12.42 16.35
CA ALA A 85 6.95 13.48 16.32
C ALA A 85 5.71 13.06 15.51
N LEU A 86 5.90 12.44 14.35
CA LEU A 86 4.83 11.89 13.53
C LEU A 86 4.10 10.76 14.25
N GLY A 87 4.81 9.86 14.94
CA GLY A 87 4.21 8.79 15.74
C GLY A 87 3.30 9.34 16.84
N ILE A 88 3.76 10.35 17.58
CA ILE A 88 2.95 11.04 18.59
C ILE A 88 1.74 11.73 17.94
N LEU A 89 1.95 12.39 16.79
CA LEU A 89 0.90 13.10 16.07
C LEU A 89 -0.21 12.15 15.57
N VAL A 90 0.15 10.94 15.15
CA VAL A 90 -0.78 9.87 14.77
C VAL A 90 -1.70 9.49 15.95
N PHE A 91 -1.16 9.40 17.17
CA PHE A 91 -1.95 9.12 18.36
C PHE A 91 -2.75 10.32 18.87
N ALA A 92 -2.22 11.54 18.72
CA ALA A 92 -2.87 12.77 19.18
C ALA A 92 -4.00 13.24 18.27
N LEU A 93 -3.93 12.93 16.97
CA LEU A 93 -4.89 13.38 15.94
C LEU A 93 -5.44 12.19 15.14
N PRO A 94 -6.20 11.28 15.78
CA PRO A 94 -6.75 10.11 15.10
C PRO A 94 -7.70 10.47 13.94
N ASP A 95 -8.48 11.55 14.09
CA ASP A 95 -9.42 12.02 13.06
C ASP A 95 -8.74 12.57 11.79
N ILE A 96 -7.55 13.16 11.93
CA ILE A 96 -6.79 13.68 10.79
C ILE A 96 -6.03 12.53 10.14
N THR A 97 -5.49 11.63 10.95
CA THR A 97 -4.74 10.47 10.47
C THR A 97 -5.61 9.52 9.65
N SER A 98 -6.86 9.28 10.07
CA SER A 98 -7.80 8.43 9.33
C SER A 98 -8.07 8.97 7.92
N ARG A 99 -8.35 10.27 7.80
CA ARG A 99 -8.57 10.96 6.51
C ARG A 99 -7.31 10.99 5.66
N THR A 100 -6.16 11.23 6.27
CA THR A 100 -4.87 11.29 5.56
C THR A 100 -4.49 9.93 4.99
N LEU A 101 -4.67 8.84 5.76
CA LEU A 101 -4.47 7.47 5.26
C LEU A 101 -5.42 7.18 4.09
N LEU A 102 -6.71 7.51 4.23
CA LEU A 102 -7.69 7.34 3.16
C LEU A 102 -7.27 8.07 1.88
N LEU A 103 -6.85 9.33 1.99
CA LEU A 103 -6.38 10.12 0.85
C LEU A 103 -5.09 9.54 0.24
N PHE A 104 -4.14 9.12 1.07
CA PHE A 104 -2.90 8.48 0.61
C PHE A 104 -3.18 7.20 -0.18
N PHE A 105 -4.02 6.31 0.36
CA PHE A 105 -4.46 5.10 -0.34
C PHE A 105 -5.24 5.41 -1.62
N SER A 106 -6.01 6.50 -1.65
CA SER A 106 -6.77 6.92 -2.83
C SER A 106 -5.86 7.42 -3.95
N ILE A 107 -4.85 8.23 -3.63
CA ILE A 107 -3.85 8.69 -4.60
C ILE A 107 -3.09 7.49 -5.18
N TRP A 108 -2.70 6.55 -4.32
CA TRP A 108 -2.05 5.31 -4.73
C TRP A 108 -2.93 4.48 -5.67
N LEU A 109 -4.21 4.30 -5.34
CA LEU A 109 -5.19 3.60 -6.16
C LEU A 109 -5.35 4.22 -7.55
N ILE A 110 -5.41 5.54 -7.62
CA ILE A 110 -5.47 6.28 -8.89
C ILE A 110 -4.20 6.04 -9.69
N GLY A 111 -3.02 6.16 -9.08
CA GLY A 111 -1.74 5.95 -9.76
C GLY A 111 -1.61 4.53 -10.35
N VAL A 112 -1.95 3.51 -9.56
CA VAL A 112 -1.94 2.12 -10.03
C VAL A 112 -2.99 1.88 -11.12
N GLY A 113 -4.20 2.44 -10.95
CA GLY A 113 -5.28 2.31 -11.94
C GLY A 113 -4.92 2.95 -13.28
N LEU A 114 -4.35 4.15 -13.24
CA LEU A 114 -3.84 4.84 -14.44
C LEU A 114 -2.72 4.06 -15.11
N MET A 115 -1.75 3.56 -14.33
CA MET A 115 -0.65 2.76 -14.87
C MET A 115 -1.18 1.50 -15.59
N LYS A 116 -2.16 0.81 -15.01
CA LYS A 116 -2.83 -0.35 -15.65
C LYS A 116 -3.55 0.04 -16.94
N ALA A 117 -4.24 1.19 -16.96
CA ALA A 117 -4.89 1.70 -18.16
C ALA A 117 -3.86 1.98 -19.27
N VAL A 118 -2.73 2.61 -18.94
CA VAL A 118 -1.63 2.86 -19.89
C VAL A 118 -1.00 1.55 -20.39
N LEU A 119 -0.77 0.58 -19.50
CA LEU A 119 -0.27 -0.75 -19.85
C LEU A 119 -1.21 -1.49 -20.80
N ALA A 120 -2.52 -1.43 -20.57
CA ALA A 120 -3.53 -2.02 -21.45
C ALA A 120 -3.51 -1.39 -22.85
N MET A 121 -3.29 -0.08 -22.95
CA MET A 121 -3.16 0.61 -24.24
C MET A 121 -1.83 0.30 -24.95
N ARG A 122 -0.73 0.15 -24.22
CA ARG A 122 0.61 -0.09 -24.79
C ARG A 122 0.87 -1.54 -25.20
N TYR A 123 0.27 -2.52 -24.52
CA TYR A 123 0.51 -3.95 -24.75
C TYR A 123 -0.72 -4.67 -25.32
N ARG A 124 -1.48 -3.94 -26.14
CA ARG A 124 -2.77 -4.34 -26.74
C ARG A 124 -2.72 -5.51 -27.75
N GLU A 125 -1.55 -6.12 -27.94
CA GLU A 125 -1.39 -7.24 -28.89
C GLU A 125 -0.70 -8.45 -28.25
N GLN A 126 -0.30 -8.37 -26.98
CA GLN A 126 0.42 -9.44 -26.28
C GLN A 126 -0.28 -9.94 -25.01
N VAL A 127 -1.39 -9.32 -24.62
CA VAL A 127 -2.10 -9.65 -23.37
C VAL A 127 -3.50 -10.18 -23.70
N GLU A 128 -3.66 -11.50 -23.68
CA GLU A 128 -5.00 -12.11 -23.67
C GLU A 128 -5.76 -11.64 -22.42
N GLY A 129 -6.81 -10.82 -22.61
CA GLY A 129 -7.65 -10.29 -21.51
C GLY A 129 -7.53 -8.79 -21.24
N GLU A 130 -7.08 -7.97 -22.19
CA GLU A 130 -7.03 -6.50 -22.10
C GLU A 130 -8.24 -5.80 -21.48
N TRP A 131 -9.44 -6.31 -21.79
CA TRP A 131 -10.68 -5.77 -21.24
C TRP A 131 -10.72 -5.86 -19.71
N LEU A 132 -10.14 -6.91 -19.11
CA LEU A 132 -10.04 -7.05 -17.66
C LEU A 132 -9.05 -6.05 -17.05
N LEU A 133 -7.98 -5.68 -17.75
CA LEU A 133 -7.05 -4.64 -17.29
C LEU A 133 -7.67 -3.25 -17.34
N VAL A 134 -8.45 -2.96 -18.38
CA VAL A 134 -9.21 -1.70 -18.50
C VAL A 134 -10.29 -1.61 -17.43
N ILE A 135 -11.05 -2.69 -17.20
CA ILE A 135 -12.10 -2.73 -16.17
C ILE A 135 -11.48 -2.57 -14.77
N THR A 136 -10.42 -3.31 -14.46
CA THR A 136 -9.79 -3.23 -13.13
C THR A 136 -9.07 -1.90 -12.89
N GLY A 137 -8.40 -1.35 -13.91
CA GLY A 137 -7.79 -0.02 -13.84
C GLY A 137 -8.82 1.09 -13.70
N GLY A 138 -9.86 1.06 -14.53
CA GLY A 138 -10.98 2.00 -14.47
C GLY A 138 -11.72 1.95 -13.13
N LEU A 139 -11.99 0.76 -12.60
CA LEU A 139 -12.61 0.59 -11.29
C LEU A 139 -11.75 1.20 -10.17
N GLN A 140 -10.42 1.00 -10.20
CA GLN A 140 -9.52 1.62 -9.21
C GLN A 140 -9.51 3.16 -9.29
N VAL A 141 -9.53 3.72 -10.51
CA VAL A 141 -9.60 5.18 -10.69
C VAL A 141 -10.93 5.72 -10.18
N LEU A 142 -12.05 5.06 -10.50
CA LEU A 142 -13.38 5.48 -10.05
C LEU A 142 -13.50 5.41 -8.52
N ILE A 143 -13.05 4.33 -7.89
CA ILE A 143 -13.05 4.19 -6.43
C ILE A 143 -12.16 5.27 -5.79
N GLY A 144 -10.94 5.47 -6.30
CA GLY A 144 -10.04 6.49 -5.78
C GLY A 144 -10.59 7.91 -5.93
N ALA A 145 -11.17 8.24 -7.08
CA ALA A 145 -11.81 9.53 -7.33
C ALA A 145 -13.03 9.75 -6.42
N PHE A 146 -13.83 8.72 -6.19
CA PHE A 146 -14.98 8.78 -5.28
C PHE A 146 -14.57 9.08 -3.83
N ILE A 147 -13.52 8.41 -3.34
CA ILE A 147 -13.02 8.65 -1.96
C ILE A 147 -12.45 10.06 -1.83
N VAL A 148 -11.72 10.56 -2.84
CA VAL A 148 -11.21 11.94 -2.86
C VAL A 148 -12.35 12.96 -2.91
N ALA A 149 -13.42 12.69 -3.66
CA ALA A 149 -14.57 13.58 -3.78
C ALA A 149 -15.43 13.64 -2.50
N PHE A 150 -15.44 12.57 -1.70
CA PHE A 150 -16.20 12.48 -0.46
C PHE A 150 -15.32 12.04 0.73
N PRO A 151 -14.39 12.90 1.19
CA PRO A 151 -13.49 12.59 2.31
C PRO A 151 -14.18 12.85 3.67
N ARG A 152 -15.31 12.19 3.89
CA ARG A 152 -16.13 12.35 5.10
C ARG A 152 -15.76 11.33 6.16
#